data_AF-A0A2T0B1Q8-F1
#
_entry.id   AF-A0A2T0B1Q8-F1
#
_cell.length_a   1.000
_cell.length_b   1.000
_cell.length_c   1.000
_cell.angle_alpha   90.00
_cell.angle_beta   90.00
_cell.angle_gamma   90.00
#
_symmetry.space_group_name_H-M   'P 1'
#
loop_
_entity.id
_entity.type
_entity.pdbx_description
1 polymer ?
#
loop_
_entity_poly.entity_id
_entity_poly.type
_entity_poly.pdbx_seq_one_letter_code
_entity_poly.pdbx_strand_id
1 'polypeptide(L)' 'MDKNIQIALLKEELEDLKESFKYQFGDRYMDFPEVRARLEVITNMIAFYEKEDNED' A
#
# COMPACT_ATOMS: atom_id res chain seq x y z
N MET A 1 -1.68 9.45 16.66
CA MET A 1 -0.93 9.85 15.45
C MET A 1 -1.93 10.50 14.53
N ASP A 2 -1.59 11.60 13.86
CA ASP A 2 -2.50 12.23 12.91
C ASP A 2 -2.79 11.23 11.77
N LYS A 3 -4.07 11.01 11.50
CA LYS A 3 -4.54 10.07 10.49
C LYS A 3 -4.02 10.41 9.10
N ASN A 4 -3.91 11.71 8.76
CA ASN A 4 -3.34 12.14 7.48
C ASN A 4 -1.85 11.79 7.40
N ILE A 5 -1.12 11.90 8.52
CA ILE A 5 0.27 11.44 8.59
C ILE A 5 0.33 9.91 8.38
N GLN A 6 -0.60 9.15 8.98
CA GLN A 6 -0.63 7.70 8.82
C GLN A 6 -0.95 7.26 7.38
N ILE A 7 -1.90 7.92 6.71
CA ILE A 7 -2.19 7.70 5.29
C ILE A 7 -0.97 8.04 4.42
N ALA A 8 -0.28 9.15 4.72
CA ALA A 8 0.91 9.55 3.97
C ALA A 8 2.04 8.51 4.08
N LEU A 9 2.30 8.00 5.29
CA LEU A 9 3.30 6.96 5.51
C LEU A 9 2.94 5.65 4.81
N LEU A 10 1.67 5.23 4.83
CA LEU A 10 1.25 4.03 4.12
C LEU A 10 1.36 4.17 2.60
N LYS A 11 1.14 5.37 2.05
CA LYS A 11 1.32 5.66 0.63
C LYS A 11 2.79 5.63 0.23
N GLU A 12 3.68 6.14 1.08
CA GLU A 12 5.14 6.03 0.91
C GLU A 12 5.59 4.56 0.95
N GLU A 13 5.17 3.81 1.98
CA GLU A 13 5.49 2.38 2.12
C GLU A 13 4.98 1.55 0.92
N LEU A 14 3.80 1.86 0.40
CA LEU A 14 3.24 1.18 -0.77
C LEU A 14 4.13 1.38 -2.01
N GLU A 15 4.70 2.56 -2.19
CA GLU A 15 5.54 2.86 -3.35
C GLU A 15 6.92 2.21 -3.21
N ASP A 16 7.55 2.33 -2.04
CA ASP A 16 8.82 1.67 -1.73
C ASP A 16 8.72 0.14 -1.91
N LEU A 17 7.59 -0.44 -1.52
CA LEU A 17 7.35 -1.86 -1.66
C LEU A 17 7.20 -2.28 -3.13
N LYS A 18 6.53 -1.48 -3.97
CA LYS A 18 6.48 -1.73 -5.42
C LYS A 18 7.86 -1.64 -6.05
N GLU A 19 8.66 -0.64 -5.69
CA GLU A 19 10.03 -0.50 -6.20
C GLU A 19 10.89 -1.70 -5.80
N SER A 20 10.78 -2.13 -4.54
CA SER A 20 11.47 -3.32 -4.02
C SER A 20 11.07 -4.59 -4.76
N PHE A 21 9.77 -4.80 -5.01
CA PHE A 21 9.32 -5.96 -5.77
C PHE A 21 9.70 -5.89 -7.24
N LYS A 22 9.65 -4.71 -7.86
CA LYS A 22 10.13 -4.51 -9.22
C LYS A 22 11.62 -4.80 -9.33
N TYR A 23 12.43 -4.42 -8.34
CA TYR A 23 13.85 -4.74 -8.28
C TYR A 23 14.08 -6.27 -8.14
N GLN A 24 13.32 -6.94 -7.28
CA GLN A 24 13.50 -8.37 -7.00
C GLN A 24 12.98 -9.28 -8.13
N PHE A 25 11.83 -8.95 -8.71
CA PHE A 25 11.08 -9.83 -9.62
C PHE A 25 10.98 -9.27 -11.05
N GLY A 26 11.53 -8.08 -11.30
CA GLY A 26 11.45 -7.37 -12.58
C GLY A 26 10.06 -6.76 -12.83
N ASP A 27 9.84 -6.31 -14.07
CA ASP A 27 8.57 -5.66 -14.46
C ASP A 27 7.33 -6.56 -14.31
N ARG A 28 7.52 -7.88 -14.23
CA ARG A 28 6.47 -8.87 -14.02
C ARG A 28 6.21 -9.21 -12.55
N TYR A 29 6.69 -8.40 -11.61
CA TYR A 29 6.45 -8.62 -10.18
C TYR A 29 4.96 -8.77 -9.82
N MET A 30 4.07 -8.13 -10.58
CA MET A 30 2.62 -8.25 -10.41
C MET A 30 2.04 -9.61 -10.84
N ASP A 31 2.80 -10.49 -11.50
CA ASP A 31 2.34 -11.84 -11.85
C ASP A 31 2.31 -12.76 -10.62
N PHE A 32 3.09 -12.44 -9.58
CA PHE A 32 3.21 -13.21 -8.35
C PHE A 32 2.01 -12.94 -7.41
N PRO A 33 1.19 -13.94 -7.07
CA PRO A 33 0.04 -13.76 -6.19
C PRO A 33 0.38 -13.19 -4.82
N GLU A 34 1.53 -13.59 -4.25
CA GLU A 34 2.00 -13.10 -2.96
C GLU A 34 2.34 -11.60 -2.97
N VAL A 35 2.88 -11.11 -4.09
CA VAL A 35 3.17 -9.69 -4.29
C VAL A 35 1.87 -8.90 -4.31
N ARG A 36 0.89 -9.34 -5.13
CA ARG A 36 -0.42 -8.70 -5.21
C ARG A 36 -1.11 -8.64 -3.86
N ALA A 37 -1.12 -9.75 -3.12
CA ALA A 37 -1.73 -9.83 -1.80
C ALA A 37 -1.09 -8.85 -0.80
N ARG A 38 0.24 -8.69 -0.81
CA ARG A 38 0.94 -7.74 0.07
C ARG A 38 0.62 -6.29 -0.26
N LEU A 39 0.60 -5.92 -1.54
CA LEU A 39 0.23 -4.58 -1.97
C LEU A 39 -1.25 -4.26 -1.67
N GLU A 40 -2.12 -5.26 -1.80
CA GLU A 40 -3.54 -5.15 -1.48
C GLU A 40 -3.79 -4.89 0.01
N VAL A 41 -3.03 -5.52 0.91
CA VAL A 41 -3.13 -5.25 2.36
C VAL A 41 -2.89 -3.77 2.67
N ILE A 42 -1.80 -3.18 2.16
CA ILE A 42 -1.47 -1.77 2.40
C ILE A 42 -2.53 -0.86 1.76
N THR A 43 -2.97 -1.18 0.55
CA THR A 43 -4.04 -0.45 -0.15
C THR A 43 -5.34 -0.46 0.67
N ASN A 44 -5.70 -1.60 1.26
CA ASN A 44 -6.89 -1.74 2.09
C ASN A 44 -6.76 -0.98 3.41
N MET A 45 -5.56 -0.92 4.00
CA MET A 45 -5.30 -0.10 5.19
C MET A 45 -5.47 1.39 4.90
N ILE A 46 -4.95 1.87 3.76
CA ILE A 46 -5.16 3.25 3.30
C ILE A 46 -6.66 3.53 3.16
N ALA A 47 -7.39 2.65 2.47
CA ALA A 47 -8.83 2.80 2.26
C ALA A 47 -9.64 2.75 3.57
N PHE A 48 -9.20 1.94 4.55
CA PHE A 48 -9.81 1.89 5.89
C PHE A 48 -9.71 3.26 6.56
N TYR A 49 -8.50 3.83 6.61
CA TYR A 49 -8.32 5.16 7.19
C TYR A 49 -9.10 6.21 6.38
N GLU A 50 -9.01 6.25 5.06
CA GLU A 50 -9.77 7.22 4.25
C GLU A 50 -11.30 7.13 4.46
N LYS A 51 -11.85 5.94 4.77
CA LYS A 51 -13.28 5.76 5.06
C LYS A 51 -13.70 6.23 6.45
N GLU A 52 -12.85 6.09 7.46
CA GLU A 52 -13.10 6.66 8.79
C GLU A 52 -13.24 8.20 8.77
N ASP A 53 -13.02 8.87 7.62
CA ASP A 53 -13.16 10.33 7.47
C ASP A 53 -14.57 10.74 7.02
N ASN A 54 -15.41 9.77 6.61
CA ASN A 54 -16.75 10.04 6.05
C ASN A 54 -17.89 9.73 7.04
N GLU A 55 -17.59 9.47 8.31
CA GLU A 55 -18.59 9.18 9.36
C GLU A 55 -18.81 10.32 10.37
N ASP A 56 -18.25 11.52 10.12
CA ASP A 56 -18.53 12.76 10.90
C ASP A 56 -19.41 13.76 10.12
#